data_AF-A0A2V9QYG9-F1
#
_entry.id   AF-A0A2V9QYG9-F1
#
_cell.length_a   1.000
_cell.length_b   1.000
_cell.length_c   1.000
_cell.angle_alpha   90.00
_cell.angle_beta   90.00
_cell.angle_gamma   90.00
#
_symmetry.space_group_name_H-M   'P 1'
#
loop_
_entity.id
_entity.type
_entity.pdbx_description
1 polymer ?
#
loop_
_entity_poly.entity_id
_entity_poly.type
_entity_poly.pdbx_seq_one_letter_code
_entity_poly.pdbx_strand_id
1 'polypeptide(L)'
;MRASTRERRTAIWWKGRGVVRIIVMTAVLSLSTSSCQAAEKGEEVVAVDVLNVSFDHVSNSPVVILQDKDKTRAIPIWVGPFEAQAIAMEMQGVPSPRPLTHDLLKTILQDVGVQFEKAVVNELKESTYYSRIYLTSAGKHIEVDSRPSDAIALALRFHKPIFVVKSLLQGEAGFDLREARGKSIAEKVRGITVQDLTEKLAAHFGLAGKEGVLVSDVTGEGNASGLKRGDVILAVGDEKVHGAANFKETVVKQEGRGVMLRVMREGKEIEVSLAPAK
;
A
#
# COMPACT_ATOMS: atom_id res chain seq x y z
N MET A 1 20.74 -89.94 -15.49
CA MET A 1 20.21 -89.97 -14.12
C MET A 1 18.90 -89.20 -14.09
N ARG A 2 17.85 -89.88 -13.59
CA ARG A 2 16.48 -89.48 -13.16
C ARG A 2 16.03 -88.03 -13.43
N ALA A 3 15.02 -87.82 -14.28
CA ALA A 3 13.56 -88.00 -14.05
C ALA A 3 12.93 -86.78 -13.36
N SER A 4 12.07 -86.07 -14.12
CA SER A 4 10.63 -85.86 -13.86
C SER A 4 10.36 -84.87 -12.71
N THR A 5 9.37 -83.98 -12.79
CA THR A 5 7.96 -84.33 -12.86
C THR A 5 7.13 -83.09 -13.23
N ARG A 6 6.00 -83.35 -13.86
CA ARG A 6 5.05 -82.44 -14.49
C ARG A 6 3.77 -82.51 -13.65
N GLU A 7 3.17 -81.38 -13.29
CA GLU A 7 1.76 -81.30 -12.85
C GLU A 7 1.28 -79.86 -13.13
N ARG A 8 0.51 -79.56 -14.19
CA ARG A 8 -0.91 -79.81 -14.49
C ARG A 8 -1.91 -79.16 -13.51
N ARG A 9 -2.71 -78.27 -14.12
CA ARG A 9 -4.17 -78.06 -13.95
C ARG A 9 -4.58 -77.27 -12.70
N THR A 10 -5.57 -76.38 -12.69
CA THR A 10 -6.69 -76.08 -13.60
C THR A 10 -7.34 -74.77 -13.15
N ALA A 11 -8.03 -74.12 -14.08
CA ALA A 11 -8.98 -73.02 -13.89
C ALA A 11 -10.06 -73.33 -12.82
N ILE A 12 -10.74 -72.30 -12.33
CA ILE A 12 -12.18 -72.08 -12.56
C ILE A 12 -12.63 -70.80 -11.85
N TRP A 13 -13.35 -69.97 -12.62
CA TRP A 13 -14.11 -68.80 -12.22
C TRP A 13 -15.36 -69.17 -11.43
N TRP A 14 -15.80 -68.31 -10.51
CA TRP A 14 -17.23 -68.13 -10.26
C TRP A 14 -17.56 -66.66 -9.92
N LYS A 15 -18.50 -66.11 -10.70
CA LYS A 15 -19.20 -64.84 -10.43
C LYS A 15 -20.25 -65.09 -9.36
N GLY A 16 -20.37 -64.19 -8.37
CA GLY A 16 -21.44 -64.22 -7.38
C GLY A 16 -21.86 -62.80 -7.02
N ARG A 17 -23.16 -62.53 -7.22
CA ARG A 17 -23.84 -61.23 -7.13
C ARG A 17 -23.99 -60.72 -5.70
N GLY A 18 -24.29 -59.42 -5.63
CA GLY A 18 -24.55 -58.60 -4.45
C GLY A 18 -25.36 -59.24 -3.32
N VAL A 19 -24.92 -58.92 -2.10
CA VAL A 19 -25.72 -59.00 -0.88
C VAL A 19 -25.65 -57.63 -0.22
N VAL A 20 -26.80 -56.96 -0.18
CA VAL A 20 -27.05 -55.75 0.59
C VAL A 20 -26.96 -56.12 2.07
N ARG A 21 -25.96 -55.61 2.79
CA ARG A 21 -25.90 -55.68 4.26
C ARG A 21 -26.52 -54.41 4.82
N ILE A 22 -27.74 -54.53 5.33
CA ILE A 22 -28.32 -53.57 6.27
C ILE A 22 -27.63 -53.83 7.62
N ILE A 23 -26.71 -52.95 7.99
CA ILE A 23 -26.14 -52.89 9.35
C ILE A 23 -26.90 -51.79 10.08
N VAL A 24 -27.75 -52.19 11.03
CA VAL A 24 -28.28 -51.28 12.05
C VAL A 24 -27.22 -51.23 13.15
N MET A 25 -26.43 -50.15 13.18
CA MET A 25 -25.45 -49.88 14.23
C MET A 25 -25.96 -48.70 15.05
N THR A 26 -26.47 -49.01 16.23
CA THR A 26 -26.76 -48.06 17.31
C THR A 26 -25.45 -47.42 17.76
N ALA A 27 -25.18 -46.20 17.33
CA ALA A 27 -24.06 -45.39 17.80
C ALA A 27 -24.58 -44.37 18.83
N VAL A 28 -24.11 -44.53 20.06
CA VAL A 28 -24.32 -43.62 21.18
C VAL A 28 -23.64 -42.28 20.87
N LEU A 29 -24.33 -41.19 21.24
CA LEU A 29 -23.84 -39.82 21.19
C LEU A 29 -22.44 -39.69 21.82
N SER A 30 -21.48 -39.26 21.01
CA SER A 30 -20.60 -38.16 21.40
C SER A 30 -20.67 -37.10 20.31
N LEU A 31 -21.41 -36.01 20.58
CA LEU A 31 -21.18 -34.77 19.86
C LEU A 31 -19.82 -34.23 20.31
N SER A 32 -18.74 -34.77 19.74
CA SER A 32 -17.56 -33.96 19.52
C SER A 32 -17.81 -33.20 18.21
N THR A 33 -18.55 -32.10 18.32
CA THR A 33 -18.29 -30.96 17.45
C THR A 33 -16.87 -30.51 17.76
N SER A 34 -15.86 -31.17 17.18
CA SER A 34 -14.64 -30.48 16.81
C SER A 34 -14.99 -29.69 15.56
N SER A 35 -15.82 -28.69 15.80
CA SER A 35 -15.93 -27.51 15.00
C SER A 35 -14.50 -27.07 14.70
N CYS A 36 -14.17 -27.18 13.42
CA CYS A 36 -13.29 -26.28 12.72
C CYS A 36 -13.75 -24.84 13.04
N GLN A 37 -13.39 -24.34 14.21
CA GLN A 37 -13.78 -23.02 14.72
C GLN A 37 -12.55 -22.12 14.69
N ALA A 38 -12.08 -21.91 13.47
CA ALA A 38 -11.17 -20.82 13.11
C ALA A 38 -11.59 -20.18 11.78
N ALA A 39 -12.89 -20.21 11.47
CA ALA A 39 -13.50 -19.68 10.25
C ALA A 39 -14.66 -18.71 10.54
N GLU A 40 -14.58 -17.92 11.62
CA GLU A 40 -15.77 -17.21 12.16
C GLU A 40 -15.76 -15.68 12.15
N LYS A 41 -14.81 -15.03 11.47
CA LYS A 41 -15.03 -13.66 11.00
C LYS A 41 -14.49 -13.50 9.59
N GLY A 42 -15.30 -13.87 8.61
CA GLY A 42 -15.08 -13.49 7.22
C GLY A 42 -15.30 -11.99 7.09
N GLU A 43 -14.33 -11.19 7.53
CA GLU A 43 -14.35 -9.76 7.31
C GLU A 43 -14.26 -9.49 5.80
N GLU A 44 -15.16 -8.66 5.30
CA GLU A 44 -15.19 -8.31 3.89
C GLU A 44 -13.88 -7.61 3.53
N VAL A 45 -13.18 -8.11 2.51
CA VAL A 45 -11.89 -7.58 2.08
C VAL A 45 -11.99 -6.94 0.69
N VAL A 46 -11.22 -5.87 0.50
CA VAL A 46 -11.14 -5.11 -0.75
C VAL A 46 -9.75 -5.30 -1.34
N ALA A 47 -9.67 -5.63 -2.64
CA ALA A 47 -8.40 -5.72 -3.34
C ALA A 47 -7.81 -4.32 -3.53
N VAL A 48 -6.50 -4.18 -3.30
CA VAL A 48 -5.79 -2.90 -3.40
C VAL A 48 -4.54 -3.02 -4.26
N ASP A 49 -4.08 -1.88 -4.75
CA ASP A 49 -2.77 -1.70 -5.37
C ASP A 49 -1.89 -0.80 -4.50
N VAL A 50 -0.58 -0.97 -4.60
CA VAL A 50 0.36 -0.01 -4.04
C VAL A 50 0.45 1.17 -5.01
N LEU A 51 -0.14 2.30 -4.63
CA LEU A 51 -0.16 3.50 -5.47
C LEU A 51 1.23 4.10 -5.59
N ASN A 52 1.90 4.31 -4.45
CA ASN A 52 3.26 4.83 -4.37
C ASN A 52 3.88 4.54 -3.00
N VAL A 53 5.20 4.73 -2.95
CA VAL A 53 5.98 4.90 -1.72
C VAL A 53 6.50 6.34 -1.73
N SER A 54 6.15 7.11 -0.71
CA SER A 54 6.54 8.51 -0.57
C SER A 54 7.03 8.80 0.84
N PHE A 55 7.34 10.06 1.14
CA PHE A 55 7.68 10.50 2.48
C PHE A 55 6.58 11.41 3.00
N ASP A 56 6.16 11.20 4.23
CA ASP A 56 5.40 12.20 4.97
C ASP A 56 6.32 13.39 5.24
N HIS A 57 5.95 14.56 4.72
CA HIS A 57 6.77 15.76 4.78
C HIS A 57 6.92 16.34 6.20
N VAL A 58 6.05 15.96 7.14
CA VAL A 58 6.13 16.40 8.54
C VAL A 58 7.13 15.57 9.32
N SER A 59 6.93 14.25 9.29
CA SER A 59 7.76 13.31 10.05
C SER A 59 9.03 12.87 9.30
N ASN A 60 9.16 13.26 8.03
CA ASN A 60 10.14 12.73 7.08
C ASN A 60 10.19 11.19 7.06
N SER A 61 9.09 10.55 7.43
CA SER A 61 8.98 9.10 7.55
C SER A 61 8.37 8.52 6.27
N PRO A 62 8.87 7.38 5.78
CA PRO A 62 8.29 6.73 4.61
C PRO A 62 6.84 6.28 4.84
N VAL A 63 6.03 6.46 3.81
CA VAL A 63 4.62 6.07 3.75
C VAL A 63 4.37 5.28 2.48
N VAL A 64 3.67 4.16 2.64
CA VAL A 64 3.14 3.35 1.54
C VAL A 64 1.64 3.65 1.43
N ILE A 65 1.18 4.03 0.23
CA ILE A 65 -0.25 4.28 -0.01
C ILE A 65 -0.86 3.06 -0.70
N LEU A 66 -1.83 2.43 -0.05
CA LEU A 66 -2.64 1.36 -0.64
C LEU A 66 -3.95 1.96 -1.16
N GLN A 67 -4.26 1.75 -2.43
CA GLN A 67 -5.43 2.29 -3.11
C GLN A 67 -6.35 1.17 -3.58
N ASP A 68 -7.66 1.33 -3.40
CA ASP A 68 -8.67 0.40 -3.94
C ASP A 68 -8.67 0.36 -5.48
N LYS A 69 -9.14 -0.75 -6.05
CA LYS A 69 -9.21 -0.90 -7.51
C LYS A 69 -10.08 0.15 -8.20
N ASP A 70 -11.09 0.66 -7.50
CA ASP A 70 -12.00 1.70 -7.99
C ASP A 70 -11.41 3.12 -7.88
N LYS A 71 -10.20 3.26 -7.30
CA LYS A 71 -9.46 4.51 -7.11
C LYS A 71 -10.27 5.57 -6.38
N THR A 72 -11.10 5.14 -5.44
CA THR A 72 -11.95 6.00 -4.64
C THR A 72 -11.38 6.23 -3.26
N ARG A 73 -10.71 5.25 -2.67
CA ARG A 73 -10.18 5.33 -1.31
C ARG A 73 -8.77 4.77 -1.20
N ALA A 74 -8.02 5.33 -0.26
CA ALA A 74 -6.69 4.85 0.05
C ALA A 74 -6.42 4.83 1.55
N ILE A 75 -5.46 4.00 1.96
CA ILE A 75 -4.93 3.97 3.32
C ILE A 75 -3.43 4.27 3.29
N PRO A 76 -2.94 5.20 4.12
CA PRO A 76 -1.52 5.40 4.35
C PRO A 76 -1.01 4.45 5.43
N ILE A 77 0.11 3.79 5.14
CA ILE A 77 0.83 2.94 6.10
C ILE A 77 2.24 3.48 6.25
N TRP A 78 2.55 4.03 7.42
CA TRP A 78 3.91 4.44 7.78
C TRP A 78 4.78 3.20 7.98
N VAL A 79 5.96 3.22 7.38
CA VAL A 79 6.92 2.11 7.43
C VAL A 79 8.33 2.65 7.68
N GLY A 80 9.25 1.75 8.06
CA GLY A 80 10.65 2.11 8.19
C GLY A 80 11.32 2.38 6.82
N PRO A 81 12.48 3.07 6.82
CA PRO A 81 13.22 3.39 5.59
C PRO A 81 13.66 2.14 4.81
N PHE A 82 14.06 1.09 5.50
CA PHE A 82 14.50 -0.16 4.87
C PHE A 82 13.31 -0.91 4.24
N GLU A 83 12.18 -0.94 4.93
CA GLU A 83 10.93 -1.50 4.40
C GLU A 83 10.45 -0.75 3.15
N ALA A 84 10.42 0.58 3.20
CA ALA A 84 10.05 1.42 2.07
C ALA A 84 10.96 1.20 0.87
N GLN A 85 12.28 1.11 1.09
CA GLN A 85 13.24 0.83 0.03
C GLN A 85 12.98 -0.54 -0.62
N ALA A 86 12.73 -1.58 0.17
CA ALA A 86 12.48 -2.93 -0.33
C ALA A 86 11.21 -3.02 -1.20
N ILE A 87 10.18 -2.24 -0.88
CA ILE A 87 8.94 -2.11 -1.66
C ILE A 87 9.18 -1.27 -2.92
N ALA A 88 9.81 -0.10 -2.78
CA ALA A 88 10.04 0.84 -3.88
C ALA A 88 10.89 0.24 -5.00
N MET A 89 11.95 -0.51 -4.65
CA MET A 89 12.79 -1.19 -5.65
C MET A 89 12.01 -2.20 -6.48
N GLU A 90 11.13 -2.98 -5.83
CA GLU A 90 10.28 -3.96 -6.52
C GLU A 90 9.25 -3.25 -7.41
N MET A 91 8.59 -2.21 -6.90
CA MET A 91 7.62 -1.42 -7.68
C MET A 91 8.25 -0.79 -8.93
N GLN A 92 9.51 -0.36 -8.84
CA GLN A 92 10.25 0.24 -9.95
C GLN A 92 10.88 -0.80 -10.88
N GLY A 93 10.82 -2.09 -10.52
CA GLY A 93 11.48 -3.16 -11.28
C GLY A 93 13.00 -3.02 -11.32
N VAL A 94 13.62 -2.42 -10.30
CA VAL A 94 15.07 -2.19 -10.23
C VAL A 94 15.73 -3.47 -9.70
N PRO A 95 16.50 -4.21 -10.52
CA PRO A 95 17.16 -5.42 -10.06
C PRO A 95 18.29 -5.10 -9.08
N SER A 96 18.43 -5.92 -8.04
CA SER A 96 19.57 -5.88 -7.13
C SER A 96 20.70 -6.81 -7.64
N PRO A 97 21.98 -6.49 -7.39
CA PRO A 97 23.10 -7.34 -7.79
C PRO A 97 23.15 -8.66 -7.00
N ARG A 98 22.55 -8.67 -5.80
CA ARG A 98 22.42 -9.84 -4.93
C ARG A 98 21.00 -9.86 -4.34
N PRO A 99 20.39 -11.04 -4.18
CA PRO A 99 19.06 -11.16 -3.57
C PRO A 99 19.01 -10.47 -2.21
N LEU A 100 17.99 -9.62 -2.02
CA LEU A 100 17.67 -9.01 -0.73
C LEU A 100 16.86 -9.98 0.14
N THR A 101 16.51 -9.56 1.36
CA THR A 101 15.82 -10.40 2.34
C THR A 101 14.50 -10.99 1.80
N HIS A 102 13.66 -10.18 1.16
CA HIS A 102 12.39 -10.67 0.61
C HIS A 102 12.58 -11.54 -0.63
N ASP A 103 13.67 -11.35 -1.40
CA ASP A 103 14.03 -12.21 -2.53
C ASP A 103 14.49 -13.58 -2.03
N LEU A 104 15.34 -13.60 -0.99
CA LEU A 104 15.77 -14.81 -0.32
C LEU A 104 14.57 -15.58 0.24
N LEU A 105 13.65 -14.89 0.92
CA LEU A 105 12.44 -15.52 1.46
C LEU A 105 11.53 -16.09 0.35
N LYS A 106 11.39 -15.37 -0.77
CA LYS A 106 10.68 -15.88 -1.94
C LYS A 106 11.31 -17.18 -2.44
N THR A 107 12.62 -17.21 -2.65
CA THR A 107 13.34 -18.41 -3.10
C THR A 107 13.16 -19.57 -2.12
N ILE A 108 13.33 -19.32 -0.81
CA ILE A 108 13.15 -20.35 0.22
C ILE A 108 11.75 -20.96 0.14
N LEU A 109 10.69 -20.13 0.07
CA LEU A 109 9.32 -20.61 0.00
C LEU A 109 9.06 -21.42 -1.28
N GLN A 110 9.60 -20.98 -2.41
CA GLN A 110 9.47 -21.70 -3.69
C GLN A 110 10.18 -23.05 -3.64
N ASP A 111 11.41 -23.10 -3.12
CA ASP A 111 12.23 -24.31 -3.07
C ASP A 111 11.64 -25.37 -2.14
N VAL A 112 10.98 -24.96 -1.05
CA VAL A 112 10.28 -25.87 -0.13
C VAL A 112 8.84 -26.19 -0.55
N GLY A 113 8.41 -25.73 -1.75
CA GLY A 113 7.10 -26.05 -2.32
C GLY A 113 5.92 -25.35 -1.64
N VAL A 114 6.15 -24.18 -1.05
CA VAL A 114 5.11 -23.33 -0.46
C VAL A 114 4.65 -22.30 -1.49
N GLN A 115 3.34 -22.19 -1.67
CA GLN A 115 2.70 -21.21 -2.54
C GLN A 115 2.26 -20.00 -1.73
N PHE A 116 2.65 -18.80 -2.16
CA PHE A 116 2.12 -17.55 -1.63
C PHE A 116 0.81 -17.21 -2.34
N GLU A 117 -0.28 -17.05 -1.60
CA GLU A 117 -1.63 -16.83 -2.16
C GLU A 117 -2.00 -15.36 -2.20
N LYS A 118 -1.88 -14.67 -1.06
CA LYS A 118 -2.29 -13.28 -0.88
C LYS A 118 -1.73 -12.69 0.41
N ALA A 119 -1.72 -11.36 0.46
CA ALA A 119 -1.52 -10.59 1.69
C ALA A 119 -2.83 -9.88 2.07
N VAL A 120 -3.13 -9.77 3.36
CA VAL A 120 -4.30 -9.06 3.88
C VAL A 120 -3.87 -8.13 5.01
N VAL A 121 -4.19 -6.85 4.92
CA VAL A 121 -4.09 -5.90 6.04
C VAL A 121 -5.41 -5.94 6.81
N ASN A 122 -5.36 -6.42 8.05
CA ASN A 122 -6.54 -6.84 8.79
C ASN A 122 -7.08 -5.73 9.70
N GLU A 123 -6.22 -5.16 10.54
CA GLU A 123 -6.66 -4.30 11.63
C GLU A 123 -5.63 -3.21 11.96
N LEU A 124 -6.12 -2.17 12.64
CA LEU A 124 -5.33 -1.08 13.22
C LEU A 124 -5.63 -1.04 14.72
N LYS A 125 -4.60 -1.25 15.55
CA LYS A 125 -4.68 -1.17 17.01
C LYS A 125 -3.59 -0.24 17.52
N GLU A 126 -3.96 0.76 18.31
CA GLU A 126 -3.00 1.70 18.93
C GLU A 126 -2.00 2.29 17.91
N SER A 127 -2.50 2.68 16.73
CA SER A 127 -1.70 3.19 15.59
C SER A 127 -0.78 2.17 14.90
N THR A 128 -0.89 0.89 15.24
CA THR A 128 -0.13 -0.20 14.62
C THR A 128 -1.03 -1.04 13.71
N TYR A 129 -0.68 -1.09 12.43
CA TYR A 129 -1.35 -1.96 11.47
C TYR A 129 -0.84 -3.40 11.58
N TYR A 130 -1.77 -4.34 11.52
CA TYR A 130 -1.49 -5.78 11.48
C TYR A 130 -1.89 -6.35 10.12
N SER A 131 -1.16 -7.37 9.68
CA SER A 131 -1.43 -8.05 8.43
C SER A 131 -1.14 -9.55 8.50
N ARG A 132 -1.75 -10.31 7.60
CA ARG A 132 -1.49 -11.74 7.44
C ARG A 132 -1.09 -12.04 6.02
N ILE A 133 -0.14 -12.96 5.87
CA ILE A 133 0.12 -13.62 4.60
C ILE A 133 -0.54 -15.00 4.61
N TYR A 134 -1.14 -15.36 3.49
CA TYR A 134 -1.82 -16.62 3.27
C TYR A 134 -0.97 -17.48 2.35
N LEU A 135 -0.63 -18.67 2.81
CA LEU A 135 0.23 -19.62 2.12
C LEU A 135 -0.50 -20.95 1.97
N THR A 136 -0.11 -21.72 0.96
CA THR A 136 -0.56 -23.11 0.78
C THR A 136 0.67 -24.02 0.68
N SER A 137 0.68 -25.12 1.45
CA SER A 137 1.74 -26.14 1.39
C SER A 137 1.13 -27.53 1.50
N ALA A 138 1.39 -28.41 0.54
CA ALA A 138 0.83 -29.76 0.48
C ALA A 138 -0.70 -29.81 0.70
N GLY A 139 -1.43 -28.84 0.14
CA GLY A 139 -2.90 -28.72 0.28
C GLY A 139 -3.39 -28.16 1.62
N LYS A 140 -2.48 -27.83 2.55
CA LYS A 140 -2.81 -27.17 3.82
C LYS A 140 -2.70 -25.65 3.68
N HIS A 141 -3.75 -24.95 4.11
CA HIS A 141 -3.72 -23.49 4.25
C HIS A 141 -2.99 -23.09 5.53
N ILE A 142 -2.07 -22.14 5.41
CA ILE A 142 -1.24 -21.62 6.49
C ILE A 142 -1.43 -20.10 6.50
N GLU A 143 -1.78 -19.56 7.67
CA GLU A 143 -1.79 -18.13 7.90
C GLU A 143 -0.59 -17.76 8.78
N VAL A 144 0.12 -16.71 8.38
CA VAL A 144 1.28 -16.21 9.13
C VAL A 144 1.06 -14.73 9.44
N ASP A 145 1.19 -14.39 10.72
CA ASP A 145 1.17 -13.00 11.18
C ASP A 145 2.38 -12.24 10.62
N SER A 146 2.16 -10.99 10.23
CA SER A 146 3.17 -10.19 9.54
C SER A 146 2.93 -8.69 9.70
N ARG A 147 4.01 -7.92 9.61
CA ARG A 147 3.89 -6.47 9.44
C ARG A 147 3.41 -6.17 8.00
N PRO A 148 2.58 -5.14 7.79
CA PRO A 148 2.09 -4.80 6.46
C PRO A 148 3.20 -4.57 5.44
N SER A 149 4.31 -3.96 5.86
CA SER A 149 5.49 -3.74 5.01
C SER A 149 6.02 -5.04 4.40
N ASP A 150 6.14 -6.09 5.20
CA ASP A 150 6.68 -7.38 4.76
C ASP A 150 5.67 -8.12 3.87
N ALA A 151 4.38 -8.08 4.25
CA ALA A 151 3.30 -8.67 3.48
C ALA A 151 3.19 -8.04 2.07
N ILE A 152 3.27 -6.71 1.99
CA ILE A 152 3.27 -5.96 0.73
C ILE A 152 4.50 -6.31 -0.11
N ALA A 153 5.70 -6.27 0.50
CA ALA A 153 6.95 -6.55 -0.21
C ALA A 153 7.00 -7.96 -0.82
N LEU A 154 6.45 -8.96 -0.12
CA LEU A 154 6.31 -10.33 -0.62
C LEU A 154 5.24 -10.45 -1.70
N ALA A 155 4.06 -9.88 -1.48
CA ALA A 155 2.98 -9.94 -2.45
C ALA A 155 3.38 -9.36 -3.81
N LEU A 156 4.11 -8.23 -3.81
CA LEU A 156 4.66 -7.64 -5.04
C LEU A 156 5.62 -8.60 -5.76
N ARG A 157 6.59 -9.18 -5.04
CA ARG A 157 7.59 -10.12 -5.59
C ARG A 157 6.99 -11.43 -6.10
N PHE A 158 5.92 -11.91 -5.45
CA PHE A 158 5.19 -13.10 -5.91
C PHE A 158 4.15 -12.77 -6.99
N HIS A 159 3.92 -11.49 -7.28
CA HIS A 159 2.83 -11.00 -8.13
C HIS A 159 1.46 -11.54 -7.70
N LYS A 160 1.19 -11.42 -6.40
CA LYS A 160 -0.01 -11.92 -5.75
C LYS A 160 -0.84 -10.76 -5.18
N PRO A 161 -2.17 -10.93 -5.07
CA PRO A 161 -3.04 -9.85 -4.66
C PRO A 161 -2.82 -9.43 -3.20
N ILE A 162 -2.93 -8.13 -2.97
CA ILE A 162 -2.97 -7.50 -1.66
C ILE A 162 -4.41 -7.10 -1.38
N PHE A 163 -4.88 -7.36 -0.17
CA PHE A 163 -6.20 -6.98 0.28
C PHE A 163 -6.14 -6.15 1.55
N VAL A 164 -7.17 -5.36 1.78
CA VAL A 164 -7.39 -4.61 3.01
C VAL A 164 -8.80 -4.89 3.49
N VAL A 165 -8.99 -5.08 4.79
CA VAL A 165 -10.34 -5.22 5.36
C VAL A 165 -11.14 -3.95 5.09
N LYS A 166 -12.38 -4.12 4.61
CA LYS A 166 -13.25 -3.02 4.15
C LYS A 166 -13.53 -2.01 5.24
N SER A 167 -13.74 -2.44 6.49
CA SER A 167 -13.96 -1.53 7.62
C SER A 167 -12.75 -0.64 7.88
N LEU A 168 -11.54 -1.13 7.65
CA LEU A 168 -10.30 -0.36 7.79
C LEU A 168 -10.19 0.70 6.67
N LEU A 169 -10.55 0.33 5.43
CA LEU A 169 -10.56 1.24 4.27
C LEU A 169 -11.65 2.30 4.34
N GLN A 170 -12.80 1.97 4.92
CA GLN A 170 -13.93 2.88 5.04
C GLN A 170 -13.89 3.73 6.31
N GLY A 171 -13.18 3.27 7.34
CA GLY A 171 -13.03 3.95 8.63
C GLY A 171 -12.01 5.08 8.60
N GLU A 172 -11.58 5.50 9.80
CA GLU A 172 -10.70 6.66 10.03
C GLU A 172 -9.30 6.52 9.40
N ALA A 173 -8.84 5.29 9.20
CA ALA A 173 -7.57 4.99 8.57
C ALA A 173 -7.56 5.30 7.06
N GLY A 174 -8.71 5.20 6.39
CA GLY A 174 -8.83 5.43 4.97
C GLY A 174 -9.31 6.83 4.63
N PHE A 175 -8.79 7.41 3.56
CA PHE A 175 -9.23 8.70 3.03
C PHE A 175 -9.79 8.57 1.62
N ASP A 176 -10.69 9.48 1.24
CA ASP A 176 -11.23 9.55 -0.11
C ASP A 176 -10.21 10.22 -1.05
N LEU A 177 -9.85 9.51 -2.11
CA LEU A 177 -8.90 9.98 -3.12
C LEU A 177 -9.49 11.02 -4.07
N ARG A 178 -10.81 11.07 -4.22
CA ARG A 178 -11.51 12.11 -4.98
C ARG A 178 -11.51 13.42 -4.22
N GLU A 179 -11.67 13.36 -2.90
CA GLU A 179 -11.47 14.52 -2.03
C GLU A 179 -9.99 14.95 -1.98
N ALA A 180 -9.07 13.98 -1.96
CA ALA A 180 -7.63 14.25 -1.99
C ALA A 180 -7.12 14.68 -3.38
N ARG A 181 -7.78 14.33 -4.49
CA ARG A 181 -7.44 14.82 -5.84
C ARG A 181 -7.66 16.33 -5.99
N GLY A 182 -8.48 16.94 -5.12
CA GLY A 182 -8.58 18.39 -4.97
C GLY A 182 -7.55 19.00 -4.02
N LYS A 183 -6.74 18.17 -3.33
CA LYS A 183 -5.70 18.54 -2.37
C LYS A 183 -4.38 17.86 -2.74
N SER A 184 -3.76 18.32 -3.81
CA SER A 184 -2.39 17.92 -4.13
C SER A 184 -1.48 18.24 -2.94
N ILE A 185 -0.85 17.23 -2.32
CA ILE A 185 0.04 17.45 -1.17
C ILE A 185 1.31 18.22 -1.60
N ALA A 186 1.70 18.08 -2.86
CA ALA A 186 2.75 18.89 -3.46
C ALA A 186 2.47 19.14 -4.95
N GLU A 187 2.67 20.37 -5.43
CA GLU A 187 2.56 20.72 -6.85
C GLU A 187 3.83 21.40 -7.33
N LYS A 188 4.22 21.05 -8.56
CA LYS A 188 5.37 21.66 -9.22
C LYS A 188 4.91 22.55 -10.36
N VAL A 189 5.25 23.83 -10.28
CA VAL A 189 4.85 24.86 -11.26
C VAL A 189 5.99 25.81 -11.45
N ARG A 190 6.42 26.01 -12.71
CA ARG A 190 7.46 27.00 -13.07
C ARG A 190 8.74 26.88 -12.25
N GLY A 191 9.14 25.63 -11.99
CA GLY A 191 10.34 25.29 -11.22
C GLY A 191 10.19 25.43 -9.70
N ILE A 192 9.03 25.87 -9.19
CA ILE A 192 8.71 25.94 -7.76
C ILE A 192 7.95 24.67 -7.39
N THR A 193 8.39 23.97 -6.36
CA THR A 193 7.63 22.89 -5.74
C THR A 193 7.02 23.41 -4.45
N VAL A 194 5.69 23.37 -4.35
CA VAL A 194 4.94 23.85 -3.19
C VAL A 194 4.20 22.70 -2.51
N GLN A 195 3.95 22.82 -1.22
CA GLN A 195 3.18 21.87 -0.41
C GLN A 195 2.09 22.60 0.36
N ASP A 196 0.99 21.90 0.67
CA ASP A 196 -0.08 22.46 1.49
C ASP A 196 0.43 22.84 2.88
N LEU A 197 0.13 24.07 3.31
CA LEU A 197 0.43 24.51 4.66
C LEU A 197 -0.61 23.93 5.63
N THR A 198 -0.28 22.80 6.28
CA THR A 198 -1.13 22.26 7.35
C THR A 198 -1.07 23.15 8.60
N GLU A 199 -2.08 23.09 9.46
CA GLU A 199 -2.15 23.86 10.72
C GLU A 199 -0.90 23.66 11.61
N LYS A 200 -0.37 22.43 11.64
CA LYS A 200 0.84 22.09 12.41
C LYS A 200 2.09 22.77 11.84
N LEU A 201 2.22 22.81 10.51
CA LEU A 201 3.31 23.55 9.86
C LEU A 201 3.14 25.05 10.06
N ALA A 202 1.93 25.59 9.88
CA ALA A 202 1.64 27.00 10.08
C ALA A 202 2.06 27.47 11.49
N ALA A 203 1.76 26.70 12.53
CA ALA A 203 2.18 26.99 13.90
C ALA A 203 3.71 27.09 14.05
N HIS A 204 4.47 26.21 13.40
CA HIS A 204 5.94 26.21 13.46
C HIS A 204 6.56 27.45 12.80
N PHE A 205 5.93 27.98 11.75
CA PHE A 205 6.38 29.19 11.05
C PHE A 205 5.79 30.49 11.62
N GLY A 206 5.06 30.44 12.74
CA GLY A 206 4.43 31.63 13.35
C GLY A 206 3.22 32.15 12.57
N LEU A 207 2.57 31.28 11.80
CA LEU A 207 1.46 31.57 10.89
C LEU A 207 0.14 30.96 11.36
N ALA A 208 -0.03 30.79 12.66
CA ALA A 208 -1.26 30.23 13.23
C ALA A 208 -2.50 30.96 12.70
N GLY A 209 -3.39 30.22 12.03
CA GLY A 209 -4.62 30.75 11.42
C GLY A 209 -4.47 31.36 10.01
N LYS A 210 -3.29 31.28 9.38
CA LYS A 210 -3.09 31.67 7.98
C LYS A 210 -3.04 30.44 7.08
N GLU A 211 -3.72 30.53 5.94
CA GLU A 211 -3.69 29.53 4.87
C GLU A 211 -2.68 29.93 3.80
N GLY A 212 -2.08 28.94 3.13
CA GLY A 212 -1.08 29.16 2.11
C GLY A 212 -0.39 27.88 1.68
N VAL A 213 0.72 28.01 0.96
CA VAL A 213 1.56 26.88 0.54
C VAL A 213 3.02 27.10 0.90
N LEU A 214 3.68 26.06 1.39
CA LEU A 214 5.09 26.07 1.74
C LEU A 214 5.93 25.73 0.50
N VAL A 215 6.95 26.53 0.22
CA VAL A 215 7.92 26.27 -0.84
C VAL A 215 8.92 25.23 -0.35
N SER A 216 8.79 23.99 -0.85
CA SER A 216 9.65 22.87 -0.48
C SER A 216 10.93 22.81 -1.31
N ASP A 217 10.86 23.25 -2.57
CA ASP A 217 12.01 23.27 -3.47
C ASP A 217 11.87 24.36 -4.54
N VAL A 218 13.00 24.91 -4.98
CA VAL A 218 13.04 25.99 -5.97
C VAL A 218 14.13 25.70 -7.01
N THR A 219 13.72 25.62 -8.27
CA THR A 219 14.56 25.37 -9.43
C THR A 219 14.19 26.30 -10.57
N GLY A 220 15.08 26.49 -11.54
CA GLY A 220 14.79 27.26 -12.76
C GLY A 220 14.27 28.68 -12.50
N GLU A 221 13.07 28.98 -13.02
CA GLU A 221 12.42 30.30 -12.94
C GLU A 221 12.13 30.74 -11.50
N GLY A 222 11.78 29.80 -10.62
CA GLY A 222 11.59 30.09 -9.20
C GLY A 222 12.86 30.67 -8.56
N ASN A 223 14.03 30.16 -8.91
CA ASN A 223 15.30 30.65 -8.34
C ASN A 223 15.65 32.03 -8.91
N ALA A 224 15.34 32.25 -10.19
CA ALA A 224 15.51 33.56 -10.85
C ALA A 224 14.58 34.64 -10.27
N SER A 225 13.43 34.26 -9.71
CA SER A 225 12.49 35.17 -9.05
C SER A 225 12.88 35.58 -7.62
N GLY A 226 13.87 34.92 -7.01
CA GLY A 226 14.30 35.20 -5.64
C GLY A 226 13.50 34.50 -4.55
N LEU A 227 12.64 33.53 -4.91
CA LEU A 227 12.03 32.59 -3.98
C LEU A 227 13.08 31.68 -3.36
N LYS A 228 12.88 31.32 -2.09
CA LYS A 228 13.76 30.43 -1.34
C LYS A 228 12.95 29.29 -0.74
N ARG A 229 13.61 28.16 -0.52
CA ARG A 229 13.02 27.07 0.26
C ARG A 229 12.69 27.56 1.67
N GLY A 230 11.52 27.20 2.17
CA GLY A 230 11.00 27.65 3.47
C GLY A 230 10.13 28.91 3.39
N ASP A 231 10.03 29.54 2.23
CA ASP A 231 9.05 30.59 1.98
C ASP A 231 7.62 30.04 2.06
N VAL A 232 6.69 30.82 2.60
CA VAL A 232 5.26 30.47 2.58
C VAL A 232 4.51 31.44 1.69
N ILE A 233 3.92 30.95 0.60
CA ILE A 233 3.15 31.77 -0.34
C ILE A 233 1.72 31.87 0.18
N LEU A 234 1.25 33.10 0.40
CA LEU A 234 -0.08 33.41 0.93
C LEU A 234 -1.05 33.82 -0.17
N ALA A 235 -0.54 34.45 -1.24
CA ALA A 235 -1.37 34.92 -2.35
C ALA A 235 -0.58 35.02 -3.66
N VAL A 236 -1.31 34.90 -4.77
CA VAL A 236 -0.85 35.10 -6.15
C VAL A 236 -1.64 36.28 -6.73
N GLY A 237 -1.00 37.45 -6.83
CA GLY A 237 -1.69 38.71 -7.09
C GLY A 237 -2.73 39.02 -6.00
N ASP A 238 -3.96 39.21 -6.43
CA ASP A 238 -5.10 39.49 -5.55
C ASP A 238 -5.79 38.22 -5.02
N GLU A 239 -5.48 37.04 -5.58
CA GLU A 239 -6.09 35.77 -5.19
C GLU A 239 -5.32 35.12 -4.03
N LYS A 240 -6.02 34.83 -2.93
CA LYS A 240 -5.46 34.08 -1.79
C LYS A 240 -5.26 32.62 -2.17
N VAL A 241 -4.18 32.04 -1.65
CA VAL A 241 -3.85 30.64 -1.89
C VAL A 241 -4.33 29.79 -0.73
N HIS A 242 -5.14 28.78 -1.04
CA HIS A 242 -5.72 27.86 -0.04
C HIS A 242 -5.12 26.44 -0.10
N GLY A 243 -4.19 26.19 -1.02
CA GLY A 243 -3.52 24.89 -1.21
C GLY A 243 -2.71 24.84 -2.51
N ALA A 244 -1.89 23.81 -2.68
CA ALA A 244 -0.95 23.63 -3.78
C ALA A 244 -1.65 23.45 -5.13
N ALA A 245 -2.81 22.78 -5.15
CA ALA A 245 -3.63 22.63 -6.35
C ALA A 245 -4.16 24.00 -6.79
N ASN A 246 -4.71 24.77 -5.84
CA ASN A 246 -5.20 26.12 -6.08
C ASN A 246 -4.07 27.09 -6.48
N PHE A 247 -2.88 26.96 -5.88
CA PHE A 247 -1.68 27.70 -6.28
C PHE A 247 -1.31 27.43 -7.74
N LYS A 248 -1.31 26.16 -8.15
CA LYS A 248 -1.00 25.79 -9.53
C LYS A 248 -1.98 26.40 -10.51
N GLU A 249 -3.28 26.29 -10.22
CA GLU A 249 -4.32 26.86 -11.07
C GLU A 249 -4.19 28.39 -11.18
N THR A 250 -3.97 29.09 -10.07
CA THR A 250 -3.82 30.55 -10.07
C THR A 250 -2.59 31.03 -10.83
N VAL A 251 -1.46 30.31 -10.73
CA VAL A 251 -0.25 30.63 -11.49
C VAL A 251 -0.44 30.35 -12.99
N VAL A 252 -1.12 29.26 -13.36
CA VAL A 252 -1.41 28.93 -14.76
C VAL A 252 -2.41 29.91 -15.38
N LYS A 253 -3.41 30.38 -14.63
CA LYS A 253 -4.36 31.41 -15.11
C LYS A 253 -3.70 32.73 -15.51
N GLN A 254 -2.55 33.05 -14.92
CA GLN A 254 -1.81 34.28 -15.16
C GLN A 254 -0.76 34.12 -16.29
N GLU A 255 -0.91 33.10 -17.16
CA GLU A 255 0.00 32.80 -18.27
C GLU A 255 0.33 34.02 -19.15
N GLY A 256 1.62 34.19 -19.46
CA GLY A 256 2.14 35.25 -20.33
C GLY A 256 2.45 36.60 -19.65
N ARG A 257 2.24 36.74 -18.34
CA ARG A 257 2.62 37.95 -17.57
C ARG A 257 3.49 37.62 -16.37
N GLY A 258 4.25 38.60 -15.89
CA GLY A 258 4.91 38.51 -14.59
C GLY A 258 3.87 38.49 -13.48
N VAL A 259 4.04 37.62 -12.49
CA VAL A 259 3.07 37.39 -11.42
C VAL A 259 3.68 37.81 -10.09
N MET A 260 2.97 38.65 -9.33
CA MET A 260 3.36 39.00 -7.96
C MET A 260 2.91 37.92 -6.99
N LEU A 261 3.83 37.45 -6.15
CA LEU A 261 3.56 36.51 -5.07
C LEU A 261 3.69 37.25 -3.75
N ARG A 262 2.70 37.15 -2.87
CA ARG A 262 2.86 37.55 -1.46
C ARG A 262 3.39 36.37 -0.68
N VAL A 263 4.57 36.55 -0.13
CA VAL A 263 5.37 35.51 0.50
C VAL A 263 5.69 35.92 1.93
N MET A 264 5.57 34.98 2.86
CA MET A 264 6.07 35.12 4.21
C MET A 264 7.46 34.50 4.29
N ARG A 265 8.45 35.29 4.71
CA ARG A 265 9.83 34.86 4.96
C ARG A 265 10.29 35.40 6.30
N GLU A 266 10.72 34.51 7.21
CA GLU A 266 11.23 34.88 8.54
C GLU A 266 10.25 35.79 9.33
N GLY A 267 8.95 35.53 9.19
CA GLY A 267 7.89 36.29 9.88
C GLY A 267 7.56 37.67 9.27
N LYS A 268 8.15 38.02 8.13
CA LYS A 268 7.82 39.25 7.38
C LYS A 268 7.15 38.92 6.05
N GLU A 269 6.11 39.68 5.71
CA GLU A 269 5.50 39.61 4.39
C GLU A 269 6.34 40.41 3.39
N ILE A 270 6.74 39.74 2.31
CA ILE A 270 7.50 40.29 1.19
C ILE A 270 6.77 39.97 -0.10
N GLU A 271 7.00 40.80 -1.11
CA GLU A 271 6.46 40.58 -2.45
C GLU A 271 7.57 40.08 -3.37
N VAL A 272 7.30 39.00 -4.10
CA VAL A 272 8.25 38.34 -4.99
C VAL A 272 7.66 38.28 -6.39
N SER A 273 8.38 38.80 -7.38
CA SER A 273 7.91 38.80 -8.78
C SER A 273 8.41 37.56 -9.51
N LEU A 274 7.48 36.67 -9.85
CA LEU A 274 7.73 35.56 -10.75
C LEU A 274 7.72 36.10 -12.19
N ALA A 275 8.80 35.86 -12.94
CA ALA A 275 8.92 36.27 -14.35
C ALA A 275 7.73 35.75 -15.20
N PRO A 276 7.49 36.18 -16.45
CA PRO A 276 6.55 35.49 -17.34
C PRO A 276 7.09 34.12 -17.79
N ALA A 277 6.18 33.18 -18.09
CA ALA A 277 6.56 31.88 -18.67
C ALA A 277 7.17 32.09 -20.07
N LYS A 278 8.24 31.36 -20.39
CA LYS A 278 8.85 31.37 -21.73
C LYS A 278 8.09 30.51 -22.71
#